data_AF-A0A376UDH4-F1
#
_entry.id   AF-A0A376UDH4-F1
#
_cell.length_a   1.000
_cell.length_b   1.000
_cell.length_c   1.000
_cell.angle_alpha   90.00
_cell.angle_beta   90.00
_cell.angle_gamma   90.00
#
_symmetry.space_group_name_H-M   'P 1'
#
loop_
_entity.id
_entity.type
_entity.pdbx_description
1 polymer ?
#
loop_
_entity_poly.entity_id
_entity_poly.type
_entity_poly.pdbx_seq_one_letter_code
_entity_poly.pdbx_strand_id
1 'polypeptide(L)'
;MCLLAAEITAVTGKNPQEHYNELAKRFGAPSYNRLQAAATSAQKAALSKLSPEMVSASTLAGDPITARLTAAPGNGASIGGLKVMTDNGWFAARPSGTEDAYKIYCESFLGEEHRKQIEKEAVEIVSEVLKNA
;
A
#
# COMPACT_ATOMS: atom_id res chain seq x y z
N MET A 1 5.46 -23.20 -3.97
CA MET A 1 6.34 -22.15 -4.54
C MET A 1 7.80 -22.57 -4.68
N CYS A 2 8.38 -23.45 -3.85
CA CYS A 2 9.81 -23.78 -3.93
C CYS A 2 10.27 -24.44 -5.25
N LEU A 3 9.49 -25.39 -5.80
CA LEU A 3 9.85 -26.06 -7.06
C LEU A 3 9.89 -25.10 -8.27
N LEU A 4 9.07 -24.04 -8.26
CA LEU A 4 9.10 -23.01 -9.30
C LEU A 4 10.42 -22.22 -9.28
N ALA A 5 10.99 -21.94 -8.11
CA ALA A 5 12.30 -21.30 -8.02
C ALA A 5 13.41 -22.18 -8.61
N ALA A 6 13.32 -23.50 -8.41
CA ALA A 6 14.23 -24.46 -9.02
C ALA A 6 14.06 -24.51 -10.55
N GLU A 7 12.81 -24.52 -11.04
CA GLU A 7 12.51 -24.49 -12.47
C GLU A 7 13.03 -23.20 -13.15
N ILE A 8 12.78 -22.02 -12.57
CA ILE A 8 13.32 -20.75 -13.07
C ILE A 8 14.84 -20.83 -13.19
N THR A 9 15.51 -21.33 -12.15
CA THR A 9 16.97 -21.47 -12.15
C THR A 9 17.45 -22.45 -13.23
N ALA A 10 16.77 -23.60 -13.37
CA ALA A 10 17.13 -24.62 -14.34
C ALA A 10 16.91 -24.16 -15.80
N VAL A 11 15.82 -23.44 -16.07
CA VAL A 11 15.44 -23.00 -17.42
C VAL A 11 16.24 -21.79 -17.86
N THR A 12 16.47 -20.82 -16.97
CA THR A 12 17.10 -19.54 -17.35
C THR A 12 18.58 -19.44 -16.99
N GLY A 13 19.12 -20.38 -16.20
CA GLY A 13 20.47 -20.33 -15.66
C GLY A 13 20.71 -19.23 -14.62
N LYS A 14 19.63 -18.62 -14.09
CA LYS A 14 19.68 -17.52 -13.11
C LYS A 14 18.72 -17.81 -11.97
N ASN A 15 19.17 -17.65 -10.73
CA ASN A 15 18.30 -17.81 -9.57
C ASN A 15 17.29 -16.64 -9.47
N PRO A 16 16.19 -16.78 -8.70
CA PRO A 16 15.16 -15.73 -8.61
C PRO A 16 15.64 -14.37 -8.10
N GLN A 17 16.71 -14.30 -7.28
CA GLN A 17 17.25 -13.03 -6.82
C GLN A 17 17.95 -12.28 -7.96
N GLU A 18 18.62 -12.99 -8.86
CA GLU A 18 19.23 -12.38 -10.05
C GLU A 18 18.17 -11.80 -10.98
N HIS A 19 17.05 -12.51 -11.16
CA HIS A 19 15.89 -11.99 -11.88
C HIS A 19 15.31 -10.73 -11.21
N TYR A 20 15.17 -10.73 -9.88
CA TYR A 20 14.73 -9.53 -9.16
C TYR A 20 15.69 -8.35 -9.37
N ASN A 21 17.01 -8.58 -9.34
CA ASN A 21 17.99 -7.53 -9.57
C ASN A 21 17.86 -6.92 -10.99
N GLU A 22 17.54 -7.74 -12.00
CA GLU A 22 17.27 -7.26 -13.36
C GLU A 22 15.97 -6.47 -13.46
N LEU A 23 14.91 -6.91 -12.77
CA LEU A 23 13.66 -6.16 -12.67
C LEU A 23 13.86 -4.81 -11.98
N ALA A 24 14.61 -4.78 -10.89
CA ALA A 24 14.94 -3.57 -10.15
C ALA A 24 15.78 -2.59 -10.99
N LYS A 25 16.68 -3.09 -11.84
CA LYS A 25 17.40 -2.25 -12.82
C LYS A 25 16.46 -1.66 -13.88
N ARG A 26 15.46 -2.43 -14.32
CA ARG A 26 14.54 -2.02 -15.40
C ARG A 26 13.45 -1.05 -14.93
N PHE A 27 12.94 -1.24 -13.72
CA PHE A 27 11.76 -0.53 -13.21
C PHE A 27 12.01 0.31 -11.95
N GLY A 28 13.21 0.24 -11.38
CA GLY A 28 13.54 0.82 -10.08
C GLY A 28 13.44 -0.23 -8.96
N ALA A 29 14.22 -0.02 -7.88
CA ALA A 29 14.22 -0.87 -6.70
C ALA A 29 13.21 -0.32 -5.68
N PRO A 30 12.02 -0.92 -5.54
CA PRO A 30 11.01 -0.38 -4.64
C PRO A 30 11.44 -0.49 -3.18
N SER A 31 11.07 0.52 -2.41
CA SER A 31 11.19 0.54 -0.96
C SER A 31 9.81 0.30 -0.36
N TYR A 32 9.66 -0.81 0.36
CA TYR A 32 8.40 -1.24 0.95
C TYR A 32 8.46 -1.21 2.48
N ASN A 33 7.36 -0.84 3.13
CA ASN A 33 7.24 -0.91 4.59
C ASN A 33 5.81 -1.15 5.06
N ARG A 34 5.68 -1.63 6.30
CA ARG A 34 4.40 -1.84 6.99
C ARG A 34 4.42 -1.15 8.36
N LEU A 35 3.41 -0.32 8.59
CA LEU A 35 3.19 0.39 9.83
C LEU A 35 1.92 -0.10 10.53
N GLN A 36 1.80 0.25 11.80
CA GLN A 36 0.62 0.01 12.61
C GLN A 36 0.39 1.20 13.54
N ALA A 37 -0.87 1.61 13.67
CA ALA A 37 -1.29 2.67 14.57
C ALA A 37 -2.54 2.23 15.33
N ALA A 38 -2.67 2.71 16.57
CA ALA A 38 -3.84 2.44 17.40
C ALA A 38 -5.09 3.09 16.79
N ALA A 39 -6.24 2.43 16.96
CA ALA A 39 -7.53 2.99 16.58
C ALA A 39 -8.65 2.42 17.46
N THR A 40 -9.63 3.26 17.76
CA THR A 40 -10.82 2.81 18.48
C THR A 40 -11.63 1.83 17.64
N SER A 41 -12.50 1.05 18.29
CA SER A 41 -13.44 0.17 17.57
C SER A 41 -14.32 0.94 16.56
N ALA A 42 -14.73 2.17 16.89
CA ALA A 42 -15.50 3.04 15.98
C ALA A 42 -14.67 3.45 14.75
N GLN A 43 -13.42 3.86 14.96
CA GLN A 43 -12.49 4.20 13.87
C GLN A 43 -12.20 2.99 12.97
N LYS A 44 -12.05 1.79 13.53
CA LYS A 44 -11.89 0.56 12.73
C LYS A 44 -13.11 0.26 11.87
N ALA A 45 -14.30 0.40 12.45
CA ALA A 45 -15.55 0.20 11.71
C ALA A 45 -15.70 1.23 10.57
N ALA A 46 -15.41 2.50 10.84
CA ALA A 46 -15.41 3.56 9.83
C ALA A 46 -14.40 3.28 8.71
N LEU A 47 -13.16 2.86 9.03
CA LEU A 47 -12.12 2.54 8.04
C LEU A 47 -12.59 1.47 7.04
N SER A 48 -13.33 0.46 7.50
CA SER A 48 -13.86 -0.60 6.63
C SER A 48 -15.01 -0.18 5.72
N LYS A 49 -15.62 0.99 5.96
CA LYS A 49 -16.81 1.50 5.26
C LYS A 49 -16.53 2.79 4.50
N LEU A 50 -15.27 3.16 4.32
CA LEU A 50 -14.90 4.34 3.54
C LEU A 50 -15.40 4.23 2.10
N SER A 51 -15.68 5.39 1.52
CA SER A 51 -15.85 5.55 0.08
C SER A 51 -14.73 6.42 -0.51
N PRO A 52 -14.37 6.25 -1.80
CA PRO A 52 -13.25 6.98 -2.41
C PRO A 52 -13.34 8.50 -2.30
N GLU A 53 -14.55 9.06 -2.36
CA GLU A 53 -14.83 10.50 -2.28
C GLU A 53 -14.59 11.12 -0.90
N MET A 54 -14.47 10.30 0.16
CA MET A 54 -14.09 10.79 1.49
C MET A 54 -12.62 11.23 1.55
N VAL A 55 -11.79 10.82 0.59
CA VAL A 55 -10.38 11.20 0.50
C VAL A 55 -10.25 12.43 -0.39
N SER A 56 -10.16 13.61 0.24
CA SER A 56 -10.02 14.90 -0.46
C SER A 56 -8.62 15.19 -1.00
N ALA A 57 -7.61 14.45 -0.54
CA ALA A 57 -6.23 14.61 -1.00
C ALA A 57 -6.13 14.43 -2.53
N SER A 58 -5.46 15.38 -3.18
CA SER A 58 -5.15 15.36 -4.61
C SER A 58 -3.74 14.87 -4.92
N THR A 59 -2.85 14.87 -3.93
CA THR A 59 -1.45 14.45 -4.04
C THR A 59 -1.07 13.49 -2.92
N LEU A 60 -0.05 12.67 -3.16
CA LEU A 60 0.60 11.82 -2.17
C LEU A 60 2.11 11.87 -2.40
N ALA A 61 2.86 12.33 -1.40
CA ALA A 61 4.32 12.49 -1.43
C ALA A 61 4.85 13.36 -2.58
N GLY A 62 4.06 14.35 -3.00
CA GLY A 62 4.38 15.27 -4.09
C GLY A 62 3.84 14.86 -5.46
N ASP A 63 3.35 13.64 -5.62
CA ASP A 63 2.79 13.15 -6.88
C ASP A 63 1.26 13.23 -6.92
N PRO A 64 0.64 13.48 -8.09
CA PRO A 64 -0.81 13.42 -8.25
C PRO A 64 -1.39 12.03 -7.92
N ILE A 65 -2.49 12.00 -7.16
CA ILE A 65 -3.21 10.76 -6.88
C ILE A 65 -3.93 10.29 -8.14
N THR A 66 -3.58 9.10 -8.61
CA THR A 66 -4.15 8.46 -9.80
C THR A 66 -5.36 7.57 -9.45
N ALA A 67 -5.43 7.05 -8.23
CA ALA A 67 -6.57 6.26 -7.77
C ALA A 67 -6.81 6.34 -6.25
N ARG A 68 -8.10 6.31 -5.88
CA ARG A 68 -8.61 6.11 -4.52
C ARG A 68 -9.56 4.91 -4.57
N LEU A 69 -9.22 3.84 -3.87
CA LEU A 69 -9.90 2.54 -4.01
C LEU A 69 -10.37 2.03 -2.66
N THR A 70 -11.63 1.64 -2.58
CA THR A 70 -12.22 0.91 -1.44
C THR A 70 -12.78 -0.46 -1.86
N ALA A 71 -12.68 -0.76 -3.16
CA ALA A 71 -12.91 -2.07 -3.76
C ALA A 71 -11.75 -2.44 -4.69
N ALA A 72 -11.50 -3.73 -4.84
CA ALA A 72 -10.42 -4.24 -5.68
C ALA A 72 -10.81 -4.12 -7.17
N PRO A 73 -9.96 -3.51 -8.03
CA PRO A 73 -10.31 -3.23 -9.41
C PRO A 73 -10.49 -4.51 -10.26
N GLY A 74 -9.85 -5.62 -9.88
CA GLY A 74 -9.91 -6.87 -10.66
C GLY A 74 -11.22 -7.65 -10.52
N ASN A 75 -11.95 -7.50 -9.42
CA ASN A 75 -13.16 -8.28 -9.15
C ASN A 75 -14.29 -7.50 -8.45
N GLY A 76 -14.11 -6.22 -8.15
CA GLY A 76 -15.09 -5.37 -7.48
C GLY A 76 -15.33 -5.68 -6.00
N ALA A 77 -14.61 -6.64 -5.40
CA ALA A 77 -14.80 -6.98 -3.99
C ALA A 77 -14.30 -5.85 -3.09
N SER A 78 -15.05 -5.54 -2.02
CA SER A 78 -14.59 -4.58 -1.01
C SER A 78 -13.25 -5.03 -0.39
N ILE A 79 -12.31 -4.09 -0.24
CA ILE A 79 -11.04 -4.36 0.44
C ILE A 79 -11.14 -4.21 1.97
N GLY A 80 -12.29 -3.72 2.46
CA GLY A 80 -12.50 -3.40 3.87
C GLY A 80 -11.50 -2.37 4.37
N GLY A 81 -11.26 -1.31 3.61
CA GLY A 81 -10.22 -0.32 3.85
C GLY A 81 -10.07 0.63 2.67
N LEU A 82 -8.90 1.26 2.58
CA LEU A 82 -8.56 2.24 1.56
C LEU A 82 -7.22 1.88 0.90
N LYS A 83 -7.10 2.09 -0.42
CA LYS A 83 -5.83 2.15 -1.13
C LYS A 83 -5.76 3.45 -1.94
N VAL A 84 -4.65 4.17 -1.83
CA VAL A 84 -4.36 5.39 -2.59
C VAL A 84 -3.09 5.16 -3.40
N MET A 85 -3.10 5.58 -4.66
CA MET A 85 -2.02 5.33 -5.61
C MET A 85 -1.59 6.60 -6.34
N THR A 86 -0.31 6.68 -6.65
CA THR A 86 0.31 7.57 -7.63
C THR A 86 1.08 6.72 -8.64
N ASP A 87 1.75 7.35 -9.61
CA ASP A 87 2.61 6.61 -10.55
C ASP A 87 3.88 6.06 -9.88
N ASN A 88 4.35 6.70 -8.80
CA ASN A 88 5.62 6.36 -8.15
C ASN A 88 5.46 5.56 -6.84
N GLY A 89 4.25 5.45 -6.30
CA GLY A 89 4.04 4.80 -5.03
C GLY A 89 2.58 4.67 -4.63
N TRP A 90 2.36 3.99 -3.51
CA TRP A 90 1.01 3.76 -3.00
C TRP A 90 1.04 3.49 -1.51
N PHE A 91 -0.12 3.67 -0.85
CA PHE A 91 -0.38 3.09 0.45
C PHE A 91 -1.75 2.40 0.50
N ALA A 92 -1.91 1.44 1.41
CA ALA A 92 -3.17 0.80 1.73
C ALA A 92 -3.36 0.70 3.24
N ALA A 93 -4.53 1.11 3.72
CA ALA A 93 -4.92 1.08 5.13
C ALA A 93 -6.06 0.08 5.35
N ARG A 94 -5.90 -0.81 6.35
CA ARG A 94 -6.91 -1.81 6.72
C ARG A 94 -6.99 -1.98 8.24
N PRO A 95 -8.19 -2.20 8.81
CA PRO A 95 -8.32 -2.48 10.24
C PRO A 95 -7.64 -3.80 10.60
N SER A 96 -7.02 -3.85 11.78
CA SER A 96 -6.47 -5.09 12.33
C SER A 96 -7.61 -6.03 12.71
N GLY A 97 -7.49 -7.30 12.33
CA GLY A 97 -8.50 -8.32 12.65
C GLY A 97 -8.48 -8.77 14.13
N THR A 98 -7.39 -8.48 14.85
CA THR A 98 -7.15 -9.02 16.20
C THR A 98 -6.94 -7.94 17.27
N GLU A 99 -6.62 -6.72 16.88
CA GLU A 99 -6.20 -5.65 17.80
C GLU A 99 -6.96 -4.36 17.54
N ASP A 100 -7.05 -3.47 18.52
CA ASP A 100 -7.58 -2.10 18.37
C ASP A 100 -6.56 -1.18 17.67
N ALA A 101 -6.31 -1.51 16.41
CA ALA A 101 -5.35 -0.88 15.54
C ALA A 101 -5.79 -0.98 14.07
N TYR A 102 -5.17 -0.19 13.20
CA TYR A 102 -5.13 -0.42 11.77
C TYR A 102 -3.68 -0.56 11.28
N LYS A 103 -3.52 -1.18 10.12
CA LYS A 103 -2.24 -1.42 9.46
C LYS A 103 -2.17 -0.58 8.20
N ILE A 104 -1.02 0.04 7.96
CA ILE A 104 -0.68 0.69 6.70
C ILE A 104 0.39 -0.14 6.01
N TYR A 105 0.18 -0.41 4.74
CA TYR A 105 1.17 -0.97 3.82
C TYR A 105 1.54 0.13 2.83
N CYS A 106 2.81 0.32 2.54
CA CYS A 106 3.22 1.37 1.61
C CYS A 106 4.46 0.96 0.83
N GLU A 107 4.57 1.50 -0.37
CA GLU A 107 5.68 1.23 -1.27
C GLU A 107 5.98 2.48 -2.11
N SER A 108 7.26 2.66 -2.43
CA SER A 108 7.77 3.74 -3.28
C SER A 108 8.82 3.19 -4.23
N PHE A 109 8.70 3.52 -5.52
CA PHE A 109 9.74 3.26 -6.53
C PHE A 109 10.86 4.30 -6.52
N LEU A 110 10.70 5.41 -5.79
CA LEU A 110 11.70 6.48 -5.64
C LEU A 110 12.61 6.28 -4.41
N GLY A 111 12.51 5.14 -3.74
CA GLY A 111 13.36 4.79 -2.59
C GLY A 111 12.77 5.18 -1.23
N GLU A 112 13.62 5.06 -0.20
CA GLU A 112 13.21 5.09 1.22
C GLU A 112 12.71 6.46 1.69
N GLU A 113 13.35 7.55 1.33
CA GLU A 113 12.92 8.88 1.79
C GLU A 113 11.56 9.26 1.23
N HIS A 114 11.31 8.96 -0.05
CA HIS A 114 9.97 9.10 -0.64
C HIS A 114 8.96 8.15 0.02
N ARG A 115 9.35 6.91 0.34
CA ARG A 115 8.49 5.98 1.09
C ARG A 115 8.12 6.54 2.47
N LYS A 116 9.05 7.14 3.22
CA LYS A 116 8.77 7.78 4.52
C LYS A 116 7.82 8.96 4.39
N GLN A 117 7.88 9.70 3.28
CA GLN A 117 6.90 10.75 2.99
C GLN A 117 5.51 10.16 2.73
N ILE A 118 5.41 9.06 1.96
CA ILE A 118 4.16 8.31 1.79
C ILE A 118 3.64 7.81 3.15
N GLU A 119 4.51 7.25 4.00
CA GLU A 119 4.16 6.79 5.34
C GLU A 119 3.51 7.90 6.18
N LYS A 120 4.14 9.08 6.19
CA LYS A 120 3.64 10.25 6.91
C LYS A 120 2.26 10.69 6.41
N GLU A 121 2.15 10.94 5.11
CA GLU A 121 0.88 11.42 4.51
C GLU A 121 -0.23 10.35 4.59
N ALA A 122 0.12 9.06 4.55
CA ALA A 122 -0.85 7.98 4.75
C ALA A 122 -1.48 8.04 6.15
N VAL A 123 -0.69 8.28 7.20
CA VAL A 123 -1.21 8.45 8.56
C VAL A 123 -2.08 9.71 8.66
N GLU A 124 -1.68 10.81 8.03
CA GLU A 124 -2.46 12.06 7.99
C GLU A 124 -3.81 11.86 7.30
N ILE A 125 -3.83 11.24 6.12
CA ILE A 125 -5.05 10.95 5.35
C ILE A 125 -5.97 10.02 6.14
N VAL A 126 -5.44 8.93 6.71
CA VAL A 126 -6.26 7.97 7.50
C VAL A 126 -6.81 8.66 8.75
N SER A 127 -6.02 9.51 9.41
CA SER A 127 -6.50 10.23 10.59
C SER A 127 -7.62 11.21 10.25
N GLU A 128 -7.52 11.93 9.13
CA GLU A 128 -8.53 12.89 8.71
C GLU A 128 -9.86 12.21 8.36
N VAL A 129 -9.85 11.12 7.59
CA VAL A 129 -11.09 10.41 7.22
C VAL A 129 -11.75 9.71 8.41
N LEU A 130 -11.02 9.48 9.50
CA LEU A 130 -11.51 8.85 10.73
C LEU A 130 -11.83 9.84 11.85
N LYS A 131 -11.61 11.14 11.65
CA LYS A 131 -11.75 12.17 12.69
C LYS A 131 -13.17 12.33 13.23
N ASN A 132 -14.17 12.08 12.38
CA ASN A 132 -15.59 12.21 12.70
C ASN A 132 -16.26 10.85 13.01
N ALA A 133 -15.46 9.79 13.21
CA ALA A 133 -15.94 8.43 13.47
C ALA A 133 -16.21 8.18 14.96
#